data_AF-A0A920JP50-F1
#
_entry.id   AF-A0A920JP50-F1
#
_cell.length_a   1.000
_cell.length_b   1.000
_cell.length_c   1.000
_cell.angle_alpha   90.00
_cell.angle_beta   90.00
_cell.angle_gamma   90.00
#
_symmetry.space_group_name_H-M   'P 1'
#
loop_
_entity.id
_entity.type
_entity.pdbx_description
1 polymer ?
#
loop_
_entity_poly.entity_id
_entity_poly.type
_entity_poly.pdbx_seq_one_letter_code
_entity_poly.pdbx_strand_id
1 'polypeptide(L)'
;MKDAIYELNRESNNKMEGLIVDLRNNPGGVLGTAVGISDLFLTEGKIVYTKGRTYKSKLEYFASPQDIIDGLPLIVLINEGSASASEIVAGALQDHKRAMIMGTKSYGKASVQTIQELNDGSALKLTTARYYTPLGNDIHENGIKPI
;
A
#
# COMPACT_ATOMS: atom_id res chain seq x y z
N MET A 1 -8.10 2.74 11.41
CA MET A 1 -6.63 2.87 11.53
C MET A 1 -6.25 4.17 12.21
N LYS A 2 -6.61 5.34 11.65
CA LYS A 2 -6.34 6.65 12.27
C LYS A 2 -6.78 6.73 13.73
N ASP A 3 -8.03 6.37 14.02
CA ASP A 3 -8.57 6.39 15.39
C ASP A 3 -7.79 5.47 16.34
N ALA A 4 -7.48 4.24 15.89
CA ALA A 4 -6.68 3.29 16.67
C ALA A 4 -5.27 3.82 16.98
N ILE A 5 -4.65 4.58 16.08
CA ILE A 5 -3.34 5.19 16.33
C ILE A 5 -3.45 6.30 17.38
N TYR A 6 -4.50 7.12 17.33
CA TYR A 6 -4.75 8.12 18.37
C TYR A 6 -5.07 7.48 19.72
N GLU A 7 -5.81 6.38 19.74
CA GLU A 7 -6.07 5.61 20.95
C GLU A 7 -4.76 5.05 21.54
N LEU A 8 -3.93 4.38 20.73
CA LEU A 8 -2.61 3.89 21.17
C LEU A 8 -1.73 5.01 21.72
N ASN A 9 -1.70 6.16 21.05
CA ASN A 9 -0.91 7.30 21.53
C ASN A 9 -1.45 7.81 22.88
N ARG A 10 -2.78 7.90 23.05
CA ARG A 10 -3.41 8.28 24.33
C ARG A 10 -3.14 7.26 25.43
N GLU A 11 -3.26 5.96 25.16
CA GLU A 11 -2.97 4.88 26.12
C GLU A 11 -1.51 4.89 26.56
N SER A 12 -0.60 5.29 25.66
CA SER A 12 0.82 5.49 25.98
C SER A 12 1.12 6.80 26.74
N ASN A 13 0.11 7.59 27.12
CA ASN A 13 0.27 8.96 27.65
C ASN A 13 1.08 9.88 26.72
N ASN A 14 0.87 9.76 25.41
CA ASN A 14 1.61 10.44 24.36
C ASN A 14 3.13 10.14 24.38
N LYS A 15 3.50 8.91 24.76
CA LYS A 15 4.89 8.42 24.81
C LYS A 15 5.11 7.25 23.87
N MET A 16 4.36 7.18 22.77
CA MET A 16 4.56 6.16 21.76
C MET A 16 5.95 6.36 21.14
N GLU A 17 6.79 5.32 21.18
CA GLU A 17 8.17 5.37 20.65
C GLU A 17 8.25 4.89 19.19
N GLY A 18 7.17 4.31 18.66
CA GLY A 18 7.09 3.81 17.30
C GLY A 18 5.82 3.03 17.05
N LEU A 19 5.60 2.66 15.79
CA LEU A 19 4.43 1.93 15.34
C LEU A 19 4.85 0.72 14.50
N ILE A 20 4.21 -0.43 14.73
CA ILE A 20 4.31 -1.61 13.86
C ILE A 20 2.97 -1.79 13.16
N VAL A 21 2.98 -1.80 11.83
CA VAL A 21 1.82 -2.13 11.00
C VAL A 21 1.98 -3.57 10.51
N ASP A 22 1.18 -4.48 11.07
CA ASP A 22 1.20 -5.90 10.68
C ASP A 22 0.30 -6.14 9.46
N LEU A 23 0.92 -6.44 8.32
CA LEU A 23 0.24 -6.79 7.07
C LEU A 23 0.44 -8.27 6.71
N ARG A 24 0.93 -9.11 7.64
CA ARG A 24 1.07 -10.54 7.38
C ARG A 24 -0.30 -11.16 7.09
N ASN A 25 -0.33 -12.07 6.12
CA ASN A 25 -1.53 -12.77 5.66
C ASN A 25 -2.66 -11.84 5.19
N ASN A 26 -2.35 -10.58 4.86
CA ASN A 26 -3.31 -9.65 4.30
C ASN A 26 -3.28 -9.74 2.76
N PRO A 27 -4.31 -10.32 2.10
CA PRO A 27 -4.32 -10.50 0.66
C PRO A 27 -4.56 -9.20 -0.13
N GLY A 28 -4.65 -8.08 0.59
CA GLY A 28 -4.89 -6.76 0.06
C GLY A 28 -6.35 -6.34 0.19
N GLY A 29 -6.84 -5.63 -0.81
CA GLY A 29 -8.14 -4.98 -0.76
C GLY A 29 -8.26 -3.97 -1.89
N VAL A 30 -9.00 -2.89 -1.66
CA VAL A 30 -9.20 -1.85 -2.66
C VAL A 30 -8.03 -0.86 -2.68
N LEU A 31 -7.66 -0.41 -3.89
CA LEU A 31 -6.55 0.52 -4.13
C LEU A 31 -6.65 1.79 -3.29
N GLY A 32 -7.84 2.40 -3.23
CA GLY A 32 -8.06 3.66 -2.50
C GLY A 32 -7.72 3.54 -1.02
N THR A 33 -7.96 2.37 -0.40
CA THR A 33 -7.60 2.13 1.00
C THR A 33 -6.08 2.02 1.17
N ALA A 34 -5.36 1.37 0.26
CA ALA A 34 -3.89 1.35 0.30
C ALA A 34 -3.29 2.75 0.15
N VAL A 35 -3.83 3.54 -0.77
CA VAL A 35 -3.44 4.95 -0.95
C VAL A 35 -3.69 5.72 0.35
N GLY A 36 -4.90 5.64 0.90
CA GLY A 36 -5.25 6.33 2.14
C GLY A 36 -4.39 5.91 3.34
N ILE A 37 -4.07 4.62 3.48
CA ILE A 37 -3.18 4.14 4.55
C ILE A 37 -1.76 4.68 4.37
N SER A 38 -1.22 4.65 3.15
CA SER A 38 0.12 5.15 2.87
C SER A 38 0.22 6.66 3.09
N ASP A 39 -0.84 7.38 2.71
CA ASP A 39 -0.99 8.83 2.87
C ASP A 39 -1.01 9.27 4.34
N LEU A 40 -1.34 8.38 5.29
CA LEU A 40 -1.27 8.72 6.72
C LEU A 40 0.17 8.97 7.20
N PHE A 41 1.18 8.48 6.49
CA PHE A 41 2.57 8.46 6.96
C PHE A 41 3.54 9.21 6.05
N LEU A 42 3.09 9.68 4.89
CA LEU A 42 3.91 10.32 3.87
C LEU A 42 3.48 11.77 3.73
N THR A 43 4.43 12.70 3.80
CA THR A 43 4.15 14.14 3.67
C THR A 43 4.17 14.62 2.23
N GLU A 44 4.75 13.87 1.29
CA GLU A 44 4.83 14.25 -0.11
C GLU A 44 5.16 13.06 -1.02
N GLY A 45 5.12 13.32 -2.32
CA GLY A 45 5.58 12.39 -3.35
C GLY A 45 4.53 11.35 -3.75
N LYS A 46 4.91 10.51 -4.70
CA LYS A 46 4.03 9.51 -5.30
C LYS A 46 3.87 8.32 -4.35
N ILE A 47 2.66 7.81 -4.19
CA ILE A 47 2.38 6.59 -3.40
C ILE A 47 2.41 5.37 -4.32
N VAL A 48 1.68 5.43 -5.42
CA VAL A 48 1.55 4.33 -6.37
C VAL A 48 1.13 4.89 -7.73
N TYR A 49 1.52 4.20 -8.79
CA TYR A 49 0.95 4.47 -10.10
C TYR A 49 0.59 3.20 -10.85
N THR A 50 -0.25 3.35 -11.85
CA THR A 50 -0.69 2.27 -12.73
C THR A 50 -0.16 2.46 -14.15
N LYS A 51 0.17 1.34 -14.80
CA LYS A 51 0.38 1.30 -16.25
C LYS A 51 -0.49 0.19 -16.84
N GLY A 52 -1.33 0.56 -17.79
CA GLY A 52 -2.11 -0.39 -18.59
C GLY A 52 -2.08 -0.02 -20.07
N ARG A 53 -2.85 -0.77 -20.87
CA ARG A 53 -2.85 -0.63 -22.34
C ARG A 53 -3.51 0.67 -22.82
N THR A 54 -4.41 1.25 -22.04
CA THR A 54 -5.13 2.48 -22.39
C THR A 54 -4.62 3.67 -21.59
N TYR A 55 -4.83 4.90 -22.11
CA TYR A 55 -4.49 6.12 -21.39
C TYR A 55 -5.23 6.23 -20.04
N LYS A 56 -6.50 5.79 -19.99
CA LYS A 56 -7.30 5.77 -18.75
C LYS A 56 -6.76 4.82 -17.67
N SER A 57 -5.88 3.90 -18.06
CA SER A 57 -5.23 2.96 -17.15
C SER A 57 -3.92 3.50 -16.54
N LYS A 58 -3.59 4.77 -16.81
CA LYS A 58 -2.46 5.49 -16.20
C LYS A 58 -2.99 6.45 -15.15
N LEU A 59 -3.02 5.98 -13.91
CA LEU A 59 -3.37 6.77 -12.74
C LEU A 59 -2.15 6.87 -11.84
N GLU A 60 -1.94 8.06 -11.28
CA GLU A 60 -0.93 8.31 -10.27
C GLU A 60 -1.60 8.84 -9.01
N TYR A 61 -1.16 8.35 -7.86
CA TYR A 61 -1.65 8.77 -6.55
C TYR A 61 -0.49 9.38 -5.77
N PHE A 62 -0.74 10.50 -5.12
CA PHE A 62 0.25 11.28 -4.40
C PHE A 62 -0.16 11.46 -2.94
N ALA A 63 0.84 11.63 -2.09
CA ALA A 63 0.64 11.93 -0.68
C ALA A 63 0.30 13.40 -0.45
N SER A 64 -0.42 13.64 0.63
CA SER A 64 -0.79 14.94 1.19
C SER A 64 0.20 15.29 2.32
N PRO A 65 0.39 16.57 2.67
CA PRO A 65 1.35 16.97 3.71
C PRO A 65 0.89 16.63 5.12
N GLN A 66 0.93 15.34 5.48
CA GLN A 66 0.57 14.82 6.79
C GLN A 66 1.46 13.62 7.18
N ASP A 67 1.80 13.50 8.47
CA ASP A 67 2.29 12.26 9.08
C ASP A 67 1.63 12.14 10.45
N ILE A 68 0.71 11.18 10.61
CA ILE A 68 -0.11 11.07 11.82
C ILE A 68 0.66 10.61 13.05
N ILE A 69 1.90 10.13 12.88
CA ILE A 69 2.79 9.73 13.97
C ILE A 69 4.01 10.66 14.06
N ASP A 70 3.98 11.83 13.45
CA ASP A 70 4.99 12.90 13.61
C ASP A 70 6.45 12.41 13.46
N GLY A 71 6.73 11.59 12.45
CA GLY A 71 8.08 11.07 12.19
C GLY A 71 8.54 9.96 13.13
N LEU A 72 7.68 9.45 14.02
CA LEU A 72 8.02 8.29 14.85
C LEU A 72 8.44 7.09 13.99
N PRO A 73 9.37 6.25 14.50
CA PRO A 73 9.78 5.01 13.85
C PRO A 73 8.59 4.15 13.42
N LEU A 74 8.62 3.68 12.17
CA LEU A 74 7.57 2.87 11.58
C LEU A 74 8.17 1.57 11.02
N ILE A 75 7.61 0.45 11.43
CA ILE A 75 7.90 -0.87 10.86
C ILE A 75 6.65 -1.39 10.19
N VAL A 76 6.81 -1.97 9.00
CA VAL A 76 5.75 -2.72 8.32
C VAL A 76 6.17 -4.18 8.27
N LEU A 77 5.34 -5.05 8.85
CA LEU A 77 5.59 -6.48 8.90
C LEU A 77 4.83 -7.18 7.76
N ILE A 78 5.53 -7.93 6.93
CA ILE A 78 4.96 -8.63 5.77
C ILE A 78 5.37 -10.10 5.74
N ASN A 79 4.60 -10.91 4.99
CA ASN A 79 4.99 -12.26 4.63
C ASN A 79 4.45 -12.66 3.24
N GLU A 80 4.60 -13.93 2.87
CA GLU A 80 4.12 -14.47 1.59
C GLU A 80 2.61 -14.34 1.37
N GLY A 81 1.83 -14.17 2.44
CA GLY A 81 0.39 -13.90 2.38
C GLY A 81 0.04 -12.42 2.20
N SER A 82 1.01 -11.51 2.30
CA SER A 82 0.84 -10.08 2.00
C SER A 82 0.78 -9.86 0.49
N ALA A 83 -0.33 -9.33 -0.02
CA ALA A 83 -0.54 -9.18 -1.46
C ALA A 83 -1.25 -7.87 -1.84
N SER A 84 -1.11 -7.45 -3.09
CA SER A 84 -1.90 -6.38 -3.70
C SER A 84 -1.85 -5.07 -2.90
N ALA A 85 -2.97 -4.61 -2.34
CA ALA A 85 -3.04 -3.38 -1.55
C ALA A 85 -1.99 -3.32 -0.41
N SER A 86 -1.67 -4.45 0.22
CA SER A 86 -0.64 -4.52 1.25
C SER A 86 0.76 -4.29 0.69
N GLU A 87 1.03 -4.75 -0.53
CA GLU A 87 2.30 -4.53 -1.23
C GLU A 87 2.46 -3.09 -1.68
N ILE A 88 1.34 -2.41 -1.99
CA ILE A 88 1.34 -0.96 -2.26
C ILE A 88 1.75 -0.18 -1.02
N VAL A 89 1.16 -0.49 0.15
CA VAL A 89 1.52 0.18 1.42
C VAL A 89 2.99 -0.06 1.75
N ALA A 90 3.44 -1.31 1.73
CA ALA A 90 4.84 -1.65 2.03
C ALA A 90 5.80 -1.01 1.02
N GLY A 91 5.51 -1.10 -0.28
CA GLY A 91 6.35 -0.55 -1.33
C GLY A 91 6.43 0.98 -1.32
N ALA A 92 5.32 1.68 -1.08
CA ALA A 92 5.31 3.13 -0.97
C ALA A 92 6.17 3.60 0.22
N LEU A 93 5.94 3.04 1.41
CA LEU A 93 6.68 3.43 2.61
C LEU A 93 8.16 3.06 2.54
N GLN A 94 8.50 1.94 1.87
CA GLN A 94 9.87 1.53 1.63
C GLN A 94 10.60 2.48 0.68
N ASP A 95 10.00 2.79 -0.48
CA ASP A 95 10.61 3.62 -1.51
C ASP A 95 10.87 5.06 -1.01
N HIS A 96 10.01 5.55 -0.13
CA HIS A 96 10.18 6.83 0.56
C HIS A 96 11.11 6.78 1.77
N LYS A 97 11.64 5.60 2.12
CA LYS A 97 12.43 5.37 3.34
C LYS A 97 11.69 5.79 4.61
N ARG A 98 10.35 5.78 4.59
CA ARG A 98 9.52 6.17 5.73
C ARG A 98 9.37 5.04 6.74
N ALA A 99 9.37 3.79 6.28
CA ALA A 99 9.25 2.62 7.14
C ALA A 99 10.32 1.57 6.84
N MET A 100 10.70 0.82 7.87
CA MET A 100 11.49 -0.41 7.73
C MET A 100 10.55 -1.58 7.41
N ILE A 101 10.82 -2.33 6.33
CA ILE A 101 10.04 -3.50 5.96
C ILE A 101 10.69 -4.74 6.53
N MET A 102 9.97 -5.47 7.40
CA MET A 102 10.46 -6.66 8.09
C MET A 102 9.62 -7.89 7.73
N GLY A 103 10.19 -9.09 7.89
CA GLY A 103 9.50 -10.36 7.68
C GLY A 103 10.04 -11.16 6.49
N THR A 104 9.16 -11.67 5.62
CA THR A 104 9.52 -12.42 4.41
C THR A 104 9.02 -11.73 3.15
N LYS A 105 9.56 -12.11 1.98
CA LYS A 105 9.13 -11.58 0.67
C LYS A 105 7.60 -11.74 0.51
N SER A 106 6.94 -10.67 0.03
CA SER A 106 5.49 -10.68 -0.23
C SER A 106 5.11 -11.45 -1.50
N TYR A 107 3.80 -11.62 -1.73
CA TYR A 107 3.26 -12.50 -2.76
C TYR A 107 3.65 -12.14 -4.21
N GLY A 108 3.62 -10.86 -4.58
CA GLY A 108 3.91 -10.36 -5.94
C GLY A 108 2.67 -10.13 -6.82
N LYS A 109 1.55 -9.69 -6.24
CA LYS A 109 0.28 -9.44 -6.97
C LYS A 109 0.13 -7.96 -7.30
N ALA A 110 0.59 -7.58 -8.50
CA ALA A 110 0.52 -6.21 -8.98
C ALA A 110 -0.64 -5.91 -9.94
N SER A 111 -1.58 -6.84 -10.15
CA SER A 111 -2.64 -6.68 -11.17
C SER A 111 -3.77 -5.74 -10.72
N VAL A 112 -4.15 -4.79 -11.57
CA VAL A 112 -5.39 -4.02 -11.48
C VAL A 112 -6.50 -4.78 -12.19
N GLN A 113 -7.60 -5.04 -11.51
CA GLN A 113 -8.75 -5.73 -12.09
C GLN A 113 -9.93 -4.77 -12.23
N THR A 114 -10.54 -4.75 -13.41
CA THR A 114 -11.75 -3.98 -13.72
C THR A 114 -12.90 -4.94 -13.91
N ILE A 115 -14.06 -4.60 -13.35
CA ILE A 115 -15.32 -5.33 -13.57
C ILE A 115 -16.06 -4.64 -14.72
N GLN A 116 -16.39 -5.39 -15.76
CA GLN A 116 -17.20 -4.95 -16.88
C GLN A 116 -18.51 -5.73 -16.88
N GLU A 117 -19.61 -5.04 -16.62
CA GLU A 117 -20.95 -5.61 -16.71
C GLU A 117 -21.32 -5.89 -18.15
N LEU A 118 -22.02 -7.01 -18.36
CA LEU A 118 -22.51 -7.47 -19.65
C LEU A 118 -24.03 -7.26 -19.75
N ASN A 119 -24.55 -7.22 -20.98
CA ASN A 119 -25.96 -6.93 -21.25
C ASN A 119 -26.94 -7.96 -20.66
N ASP A 120 -26.46 -9.17 -20.35
CA ASP A 120 -27.25 -10.25 -19.74
C ASP A 120 -27.23 -10.22 -18.19
N GLY A 121 -26.61 -9.19 -17.59
CA GLY A 121 -26.48 -9.04 -16.14
C GLY A 121 -25.30 -9.80 -15.53
N SER A 122 -24.52 -10.53 -16.33
CA SER A 122 -23.25 -11.11 -15.89
C SER A 122 -22.11 -10.06 -15.90
N ALA A 123 -20.93 -10.41 -15.38
CA ALA A 123 -19.79 -9.49 -15.38
C ALA A 123 -18.45 -10.20 -15.63
N LEU A 124 -17.55 -9.51 -16.34
CA LEU A 124 -16.18 -9.93 -16.59
C LEU A 124 -15.22 -9.20 -15.67
N LYS A 125 -14.38 -9.94 -14.96
CA LYS A 125 -13.27 -9.38 -14.17
C LYS A 125 -11.97 -9.54 -14.94
N LEU A 126 -11.47 -8.43 -15.49
CA LEU A 126 -10.32 -8.43 -16.39
C LEU A 126 -9.15 -7.68 -15.79
N THR A 127 -7.94 -8.22 -15.95
CA THR A 127 -6.71 -7.49 -15.63
C THR A 127 -6.45 -6.44 -16.71
N THR A 128 -6.52 -5.16 -16.33
CA THR A 128 -6.42 -4.04 -17.29
C THR A 128 -5.13 -3.24 -17.14
N ALA A 129 -4.46 -3.35 -15.98
CA ALA A 129 -3.24 -2.63 -15.69
C ALA A 129 -2.40 -3.34 -14.61
N ARG A 130 -1.20 -2.80 -14.35
CA ARG A 130 -0.35 -3.16 -13.22
C ARG A 130 -0.06 -1.94 -12.35
N TYR A 131 0.05 -2.14 -11.04
CA TYR A 131 0.57 -1.14 -10.10
C TYR A 131 2.10 -1.22 -10.03
N TYR A 132 2.73 -0.08 -9.75
CA TYR A 132 4.16 0.06 -9.56
C TYR A 132 4.43 0.93 -8.33
N THR A 133 5.52 0.63 -7.61
CA THR A 133 5.97 1.46 -6.49
C THR A 133 6.49 2.83 -6.99
N PRO A 134 6.69 3.82 -6.11
CA PRO A 134 7.15 5.16 -6.49
C PRO A 134 8.45 5.18 -7.32
N LEU A 135 9.42 4.33 -6.99
CA LEU A 135 10.70 4.19 -7.71
C LEU A 135 10.57 3.32 -8.99
N GLY A 136 9.38 2.81 -9.28
CA GLY A 136 9.09 2.02 -10.47
C GLY A 136 9.43 0.55 -10.35
N ASN A 137 9.59 0.01 -9.13
CA ASN A 137 9.79 -1.41 -8.93
C ASN A 137 8.55 -2.18 -9.43
N ASP A 138 8.79 -3.21 -10.25
CA ASP A 138 7.72 -4.13 -10.66
C ASP A 138 7.48 -5.13 -9.53
N ILE A 139 6.35 -4.98 -8.85
CA ILE A 139 5.89 -5.87 -7.78
C ILE A 139 5.51 -7.25 -8.35
N HIS A 140 5.11 -7.33 -9.63
CA HIS A 140 4.59 -8.57 -10.20
C HIS A 140 5.66 -9.66 -10.17
N GLU A 141 5.33 -10.80 -9.56
CA GLU A 141 6.23 -11.98 -9.37
C GLU A 141 7.44 -11.73 -8.45
N ASN A 142 7.85 -10.47 -8.26
CA ASN A 142 8.97 -10.09 -7.41
C ASN A 142 8.60 -9.83 -5.96
N GLY A 143 7.37 -9.35 -5.70
CA GLY A 143 6.94 -8.89 -4.38
C GLY A 143 7.75 -7.69 -3.86
N ILE A 144 7.48 -7.32 -2.62
CA ILE A 144 8.27 -6.42 -1.80
C ILE A 144 9.26 -7.27 -1.00
N LYS A 145 10.53 -6.88 -1.03
CA LYS A 145 11.59 -7.53 -0.25
C LYS A 145 11.79 -6.78 1.06
N PRO A 146 11.79 -7.46 2.21
CA PRO A 146 12.25 -6.89 3.47
C PRO A 146 13.68 -6.33 3.34
N ILE A 147 14.01 -5.36 4.18
CA ILE A 147 15.32 -4.69 4.25
C ILE A 147 16.04 -5.04 5.56
#